data_AF-A0A3C0TN16-F1
#
_entry.id   AF-A0A3C0TN16-F1
#
_cell.length_a   1.000
_cell.length_b   1.000
_cell.length_c   1.000
_cell.angle_alpha   90.00
_cell.angle_beta   90.00
_cell.angle_gamma   90.00
#
_symmetry.space_group_name_H-M   'P 1'
#
loop_
_entity.id
_entity.type
_entity.pdbx_description
1 polymer ?
#
loop_
_entity_poly.entity_id
_entity_poly.type
_entity_poly.pdbx_seq_one_letter_code
_entity_poly.pdbx_strand_id
1 'polypeptide(L)'
;IRSTTTAADGTYRFGMDPGTYDVKAGYGYLYSPGLVEGVVVTAGGAATANVTMNDGGVFYGYLFKSDGTRLASATVEISQGTDVKRTATTNSSGYWRINNVAVGTYDVKASATGYVSQTKSGTINANAYSRLDFTLVVVTAGVMGNEVYQLDGVTLLALQEGPVIRNRAAALFAETENA
;
A
#
# COMPACT_ATOMS: atom_id res chain seq x y z
N ILE A 1 -1.78 -0.68 28.72
CA ILE A 1 -0.59 -0.89 27.84
C ILE A 1 0.58 -0.19 28.50
N ARG A 2 1.72 -0.88 28.71
CA ARG A 2 2.94 -0.31 29.32
C ARG A 2 4.11 -0.57 28.36
N SER A 3 4.98 0.43 28.16
CA SER A 3 6.10 0.35 27.21
C SER A 3 7.39 0.90 27.84
N THR A 4 8.54 0.36 27.41
CA THR A 4 9.88 0.84 27.75
C THR A 4 10.81 0.57 26.58
N THR A 5 11.97 1.21 26.58
CA THR A 5 13.11 0.83 25.75
C THR A 5 14.02 -0.14 26.51
N THR A 6 14.76 -0.97 25.79
CA THR A 6 15.82 -1.81 26.37
C THR A 6 17.05 -0.97 26.72
N ALA A 7 17.86 -1.45 27.65
CA ALA A 7 19.22 -0.97 27.86
C ALA A 7 20.14 -1.36 26.68
N ALA A 8 21.36 -0.84 26.67
CA ALA A 8 22.35 -1.08 25.61
C ALA A 8 22.76 -2.56 25.48
N ASP A 9 22.59 -3.35 26.54
CA ASP A 9 22.83 -4.79 26.57
C ASP A 9 21.59 -5.63 26.17
N GLY A 10 20.49 -4.98 25.77
CA GLY A 10 19.24 -5.63 25.39
C GLY A 10 18.31 -5.98 26.56
N THR A 11 18.70 -5.69 27.81
CA THR A 11 17.86 -5.99 28.98
C THR A 11 16.71 -4.99 29.14
N TYR A 12 15.59 -5.44 29.71
CA TYR A 12 14.46 -4.59 30.08
C TYR A 12 13.81 -5.10 31.37
N ARG A 13 13.15 -4.21 32.12
CA ARG A 13 12.40 -4.56 33.34
C ARG A 13 11.17 -3.67 33.49
N PHE A 14 10.07 -4.27 33.94
CA PHE A 14 8.84 -3.57 34.31
C PHE A 14 8.33 -4.10 35.65
N GLY A 15 7.75 -3.22 36.47
CA GLY A 15 6.82 -3.65 37.50
C GLY A 15 5.48 -3.98 36.86
N MET A 16 4.93 -5.16 37.13
CA MET A 16 3.63 -5.58 36.62
C MET A 16 2.86 -6.20 37.79
N ASP A 17 1.55 -5.96 37.84
CA ASP A 17 0.68 -6.66 38.77
C ASP A 17 0.60 -8.15 38.42
N PRO A 18 0.14 -9.02 39.33
CA PRO A 18 -0.08 -10.41 39.01
C PRO A 18 -1.06 -10.58 37.85
N GLY A 19 -0.71 -11.39 36.86
CA GLY A 19 -1.50 -11.54 35.64
C GLY A 19 -0.78 -12.33 34.55
N THR A 20 -1.47 -12.53 33.43
CA THR A 20 -0.90 -13.13 32.22
C THR A 20 -0.78 -12.05 31.16
N TYR A 21 0.40 -11.96 30.53
CA TYR A 21 0.73 -10.89 29.61
C TYR A 21 1.40 -11.40 28.34
N ASP A 22 1.15 -10.74 27.22
CA ASP A 22 1.93 -10.92 25.99
C ASP A 22 3.01 -9.84 25.91
N VAL A 23 4.24 -10.27 25.64
CA VAL A 23 5.40 -9.38 25.55
C VAL A 23 5.84 -9.26 24.11
N LYS A 24 5.64 -8.06 23.55
CA LYS A 24 6.01 -7.73 22.18
C LYS A 24 7.23 -6.81 22.17
N ALA A 25 8.27 -7.17 21.42
CA ALA A 25 9.42 -6.30 21.14
C ALA A 25 9.48 -5.99 19.64
N GLY A 26 9.72 -4.73 19.31
CA GLY A 26 9.87 -4.27 17.94
C GLY A 26 10.94 -3.19 17.85
N TYR A 27 11.58 -3.10 16.68
CA TYR A 27 12.64 -2.13 16.40
C TYR A 27 12.42 -1.54 15.01
N GLY A 28 11.77 -0.37 15.00
CA GLY A 28 11.35 0.31 13.79
C GLY A 28 10.63 -0.64 12.83
N TYR A 29 10.84 -0.42 11.53
CA TYR A 29 10.25 -1.25 10.50
C TYR A 29 11.18 -2.35 9.99
N LEU A 30 12.43 -2.43 10.48
CA LEU A 30 13.49 -3.24 9.85
C LEU A 30 13.44 -4.72 10.22
N TYR A 31 12.86 -5.03 11.36
CA TYR A 31 12.79 -6.38 11.89
C TYR A 31 11.33 -6.77 12.05
N SER A 32 11.07 -8.07 11.92
CA SER A 32 9.79 -8.62 12.35
C SER A 32 9.74 -8.56 13.89
N PRO A 33 8.71 -7.94 14.48
CA PRO A 33 8.56 -7.91 15.93
C PRO A 33 8.55 -9.32 16.51
N GLY A 34 9.23 -9.50 17.63
CA GLY A 34 9.12 -10.73 18.42
C GLY A 34 7.91 -10.64 19.34
N LEU A 35 7.26 -11.78 19.59
CA LEU A 35 6.12 -11.90 20.50
C LEU A 35 6.32 -13.15 21.37
N VAL A 36 6.18 -12.98 22.67
CA VAL A 36 6.09 -14.08 23.64
C VAL A 36 4.73 -13.97 24.32
N GLU A 37 3.84 -14.92 24.06
CA GLU A 37 2.50 -14.94 24.61
C GLU A 37 2.46 -15.65 25.97
N GLY A 38 1.52 -15.27 26.83
CA GLY A 38 1.20 -16.06 28.03
C GLY A 38 2.23 -15.98 29.16
N VAL A 39 2.98 -14.88 29.28
CA VAL A 39 3.94 -14.68 30.36
C VAL A 39 3.19 -14.44 31.67
N VAL A 40 3.33 -15.35 32.63
CA VAL A 40 2.67 -15.28 33.94
C VAL A 40 3.53 -14.54 34.94
N VAL A 41 2.97 -13.47 35.52
CA VAL A 41 3.55 -12.72 36.65
C VAL A 41 2.78 -13.10 37.91
N THR A 42 3.47 -13.56 38.94
CA THR A 42 2.89 -13.86 40.26
C THR A 42 3.22 -12.77 41.27
N ALA A 43 2.42 -12.64 42.33
CA ALA A 43 2.65 -11.65 43.38
C ALA A 43 4.05 -11.81 44.01
N GLY A 44 4.85 -10.75 43.98
CA GLY A 44 6.24 -10.74 44.47
C GLY A 44 7.24 -11.57 43.66
N GLY A 45 6.80 -12.23 42.57
CA GLY A 45 7.63 -13.06 41.71
C GLY A 45 8.27 -12.28 40.57
N ALA A 46 9.38 -12.81 40.05
CA ALA A 46 9.96 -12.36 38.80
C ALA A 46 9.51 -13.27 37.65
N ALA A 47 9.09 -12.68 36.53
CA ALA A 47 8.84 -13.40 35.29
C ALA A 47 9.93 -13.07 34.27
N THR A 48 10.31 -14.07 33.46
CA THR A 48 11.29 -13.91 32.38
C THR A 48 10.60 -14.12 31.05
N ALA A 49 10.82 -13.18 30.13
CA ALA A 49 10.42 -13.31 28.74
C ALA A 49 11.62 -12.93 27.87
N ASN A 50 12.15 -13.90 27.13
CA ASN A 50 13.22 -13.65 26.18
C ASN A 50 12.58 -13.49 24.81
N VAL A 51 12.56 -12.26 24.28
CA VAL A 51 11.95 -11.97 22.99
C VAL A 51 13.02 -12.01 21.91
N THR A 52 12.91 -12.93 20.97
CA THR A 52 13.77 -12.96 19.77
C THR A 52 13.07 -12.21 18.63
N MET A 53 13.77 -11.26 18.04
CA MET A 53 13.33 -10.58 16.81
C MET A 53 13.86 -11.36 15.60
N ASN A 54 13.06 -11.44 14.53
CA ASN A 54 13.48 -12.08 13.29
C ASN A 54 13.80 -11.00 12.25
N ASP A 55 14.72 -11.29 11.33
CA ASP A 55 14.92 -10.38 10.20
C ASP A 55 13.64 -10.32 9.35
N GLY A 56 13.38 -9.13 8.82
CA GLY A 56 12.32 -8.96 7.83
C GLY A 56 12.66 -9.68 6.52
N GLY A 57 11.64 -9.97 5.72
CA GLY A 57 11.83 -10.44 4.35
C GLY A 57 11.97 -9.31 3.33
N VAL A 58 11.97 -9.68 2.06
CA VAL A 58 12.14 -8.77 0.93
C VAL A 58 11.02 -8.96 -0.08
N PHE A 59 10.32 -7.88 -0.43
CA PHE A 59 9.52 -7.84 -1.65
C PHE A 59 10.36 -7.35 -2.83
N TYR A 60 10.20 -7.96 -3.99
CA TYR A 60 10.86 -7.52 -5.21
C TYR A 60 10.11 -7.94 -6.46
N GLY A 61 10.47 -7.37 -7.60
CA GLY A 61 9.94 -7.81 -8.89
C GLY A 61 10.18 -6.80 -9.99
N TYR A 62 9.40 -6.93 -11.06
CA TYR A 62 9.44 -6.03 -12.21
C TYR A 62 8.07 -5.45 -12.53
N LEU A 63 8.06 -4.19 -12.97
CA LEU A 63 6.90 -3.55 -13.56
C LEU A 63 7.03 -3.51 -15.08
N PHE A 64 5.91 -3.78 -15.73
CA PHE A 64 5.76 -3.84 -17.17
C PHE A 64 4.66 -2.89 -17.63
N LYS A 65 4.75 -2.43 -18.87
CA LYS A 65 3.62 -1.85 -19.60
C LYS A 65 2.82 -2.96 -20.29
N SER A 66 1.64 -2.63 -20.80
CA SER A 66 0.77 -3.57 -21.54
C SER A 66 1.42 -4.15 -22.81
N ASP A 67 2.42 -3.47 -23.39
CA ASP A 67 3.20 -3.95 -24.53
C ASP A 67 4.35 -4.91 -24.15
N GLY A 68 4.50 -5.23 -22.86
CA GLY A 68 5.56 -6.10 -22.34
C GLY A 68 6.90 -5.42 -22.07
N THR A 69 7.05 -4.13 -22.40
CA THR A 69 8.26 -3.36 -22.07
C THR A 69 8.34 -3.02 -20.58
N ARG A 70 9.55 -2.72 -20.09
CA ARG A 70 9.76 -2.35 -18.68
C ARG A 70 9.22 -0.94 -18.38
N LEU A 71 8.61 -0.80 -17.20
CA LEU A 71 8.10 0.47 -16.71
C LEU A 71 9.00 0.98 -15.58
N ALA A 72 9.77 2.02 -15.87
CA ALA A 72 10.61 2.73 -14.91
C ALA A 72 9.83 3.86 -14.22
N SER A 73 10.37 4.36 -13.09
CA SER A 73 9.81 5.48 -12.32
C SER A 73 8.36 5.30 -11.84
N ALA A 74 7.85 4.07 -11.80
CA ALA A 74 6.60 3.71 -11.14
C ALA A 74 6.82 3.52 -9.63
N THR A 75 5.79 3.84 -8.84
CA THR A 75 5.79 3.67 -7.38
C THR A 75 5.17 2.32 -7.03
N VAL A 76 5.80 1.60 -6.11
CA VAL A 76 5.26 0.40 -5.46
C VAL A 76 5.13 0.69 -3.97
N GLU A 77 3.93 0.52 -3.45
CA GLU A 77 3.56 0.74 -2.05
C GLU A 77 3.11 -0.57 -1.42
N ILE A 78 3.53 -0.82 -0.18
CA ILE A 78 3.00 -1.92 0.62
C ILE A 78 2.24 -1.37 1.82
N SER A 79 1.04 -1.89 2.05
CA SER A 79 0.17 -1.49 3.16
C SER A 79 -0.45 -2.69 3.88
N GLN A 80 -0.94 -2.44 5.09
CA GLN A 80 -1.81 -3.34 5.84
C GLN A 80 -3.03 -2.55 6.29
N GLY A 81 -4.18 -2.81 5.67
CA GLY A 81 -5.34 -1.94 5.79
C GLY A 81 -5.05 -0.56 5.20
N THR A 82 -5.35 0.50 5.96
CA THR A 82 -5.10 1.88 5.52
C THR A 82 -3.70 2.39 5.83
N ASP A 83 -2.87 1.58 6.51
CA ASP A 83 -1.55 2.01 6.96
C ASP A 83 -0.47 1.62 5.93
N VAL A 84 0.13 2.64 5.32
CA VAL A 84 1.24 2.49 4.38
C VAL A 84 2.51 2.19 5.15
N LYS A 85 3.10 1.03 4.89
CA LYS A 85 4.28 0.57 5.62
C LYS A 85 5.56 1.03 4.95
N ARG A 86 5.67 0.85 3.64
CA ARG A 86 6.87 1.19 2.86
C ARG A 86 6.53 1.45 1.39
N THR A 87 7.41 2.19 0.73
CA THR A 87 7.36 2.44 -0.71
C THR A 87 8.71 2.17 -1.37
N ALA A 88 8.69 1.89 -2.67
CA ALA A 88 9.86 1.84 -3.53
C ALA A 88 9.49 2.41 -4.91
N THR A 89 10.51 2.85 -5.64
CA THR A 89 10.36 3.29 -7.04
C THR A 89 11.12 2.32 -7.93
N THR A 90 10.51 1.94 -9.05
CA THR A 90 11.17 1.10 -10.06
C THR A 90 12.34 1.83 -10.71
N ASN A 91 13.47 1.15 -10.87
CA ASN A 91 14.63 1.68 -11.58
C ASN A 91 14.43 1.66 -13.11
N SER A 92 15.48 2.03 -13.87
CA SER A 92 15.47 2.07 -15.34
C SER A 92 15.18 0.71 -16.01
N SER A 93 15.44 -0.40 -15.33
CA SER A 93 15.11 -1.75 -15.79
C SER A 93 13.71 -2.21 -15.36
N GLY A 94 12.89 -1.32 -14.80
CA GLY A 94 11.58 -1.62 -14.23
C GLY A 94 11.64 -2.46 -12.95
N TYR A 95 12.84 -2.67 -12.38
CA TYR A 95 13.02 -3.47 -11.17
C TYR A 95 12.70 -2.64 -9.93
N TRP A 96 12.01 -3.25 -8.98
CA TRP A 96 11.74 -2.66 -7.67
C TRP A 96 12.09 -3.65 -6.55
N ARG A 97 12.40 -3.11 -5.38
CA ARG A 97 12.73 -3.89 -4.18
C ARG A 97 12.39 -3.10 -2.93
N ILE A 98 11.71 -3.76 -1.99
CA ILE A 98 11.47 -3.27 -0.63
C ILE A 98 12.09 -4.29 0.33
N ASN A 99 13.17 -3.88 0.99
CA ASN A 99 13.85 -4.69 2.00
C ASN A 99 13.15 -4.62 3.34
N ASN A 100 13.54 -5.52 4.25
CA ASN A 100 13.28 -5.45 5.68
C ASN A 100 11.79 -5.26 5.98
N VAL A 101 10.95 -6.09 5.36
CA VAL A 101 9.51 -6.10 5.55
C VAL A 101 9.19 -7.12 6.64
N ALA A 102 8.46 -6.72 7.68
CA ALA A 102 8.06 -7.63 8.73
C ALA A 102 7.25 -8.82 8.16
N VAL A 103 7.21 -9.94 8.89
CA VAL A 103 6.41 -11.09 8.49
C VAL A 103 4.94 -10.72 8.50
N GLY A 104 4.22 -11.12 7.46
CA GLY A 104 2.80 -10.86 7.33
C GLY A 104 2.32 -10.81 5.89
N THR A 105 1.03 -10.60 5.74
CA THR A 105 0.36 -10.37 4.46
C THR A 105 0.17 -8.87 4.25
N TYR A 106 0.38 -8.41 3.03
CA TYR A 106 0.37 -7.02 2.63
C TYR A 106 -0.44 -6.84 1.35
N ASP A 107 -1.09 -5.70 1.22
CA ASP A 107 -1.55 -5.20 -0.07
C ASP A 107 -0.39 -4.46 -0.74
N VAL A 108 -0.05 -4.88 -1.95
CA VAL A 108 1.06 -4.32 -2.74
C VAL A 108 0.48 -3.60 -3.95
N LYS A 109 0.55 -2.27 -3.93
CA LYS A 109 0.00 -1.40 -4.97
C LYS A 109 1.09 -0.83 -5.86
N ALA A 110 0.96 -1.03 -7.16
CA ALA A 110 1.78 -0.42 -8.19
C ALA A 110 1.04 0.73 -8.88
N SER A 111 1.68 1.88 -9.04
CA SER A 111 1.09 3.06 -9.67
C SER A 111 2.12 3.88 -10.47
N ALA A 112 1.65 4.55 -11.51
CA ALA A 112 2.44 5.50 -12.30
C ALA A 112 1.51 6.54 -12.94
N THR A 113 1.98 7.77 -13.11
CA THR A 113 1.22 8.83 -13.77
C THR A 113 0.84 8.41 -15.19
N GLY A 114 -0.44 8.56 -15.54
CA GLY A 114 -0.97 8.13 -16.84
C GLY A 114 -1.23 6.63 -16.96
N TYR A 115 -1.14 5.87 -15.87
CA TYR A 115 -1.46 4.44 -15.84
C TYR A 115 -2.55 4.13 -14.79
N VAL A 116 -3.35 3.11 -15.08
CA VAL A 116 -4.27 2.51 -14.11
C VAL A 116 -3.45 1.74 -13.08
N SER A 117 -3.59 2.08 -11.79
CA SER A 117 -2.90 1.37 -10.71
C SER A 117 -3.42 -0.05 -10.54
N GLN A 118 -2.56 -0.96 -10.10
CA GLN A 118 -2.92 -2.32 -9.73
C GLN A 118 -2.54 -2.63 -8.29
N THR A 119 -3.35 -3.43 -7.62
CA THR A 119 -3.07 -3.92 -6.26
C THR A 119 -3.10 -5.44 -6.26
N LYS A 120 -2.13 -6.07 -5.60
CA LYS A 120 -2.04 -7.52 -5.40
C LYS A 120 -1.76 -7.82 -3.93
N SER A 121 -2.26 -8.93 -3.43
CA SER A 121 -1.85 -9.43 -2.11
C SER A 121 -0.50 -10.14 -2.21
N GLY A 122 0.38 -9.91 -1.24
CA GLY A 122 1.67 -10.59 -1.12
C GLY A 122 1.94 -10.98 0.33
N THR A 123 2.65 -12.09 0.54
CA THR A 123 3.05 -12.53 1.89
C THR A 123 4.56 -12.56 2.01
N ILE A 124 5.05 -12.13 3.18
CA ILE A 124 6.45 -12.22 3.60
C ILE A 124 6.52 -13.21 4.76
N ASN A 125 7.36 -14.23 4.58
CA ASN A 125 7.78 -15.15 5.63
C ASN A 125 9.13 -14.71 6.21
N ALA A 126 9.49 -15.22 7.39
CA ALA A 126 10.75 -14.88 8.04
C ALA A 126 11.94 -15.20 7.12
N ASN A 127 12.86 -14.25 6.97
CA ASN A 127 14.07 -14.37 6.13
C ASN A 127 13.80 -14.72 4.65
N ALA A 128 12.59 -14.44 4.13
CA ALA A 128 12.18 -14.87 2.79
C ALA A 128 12.18 -13.73 1.76
N TYR A 129 12.34 -14.11 0.50
CA TYR A 129 12.18 -13.25 -0.66
C TYR A 129 10.85 -13.56 -1.34
N SER A 130 10.02 -12.54 -1.55
CA SER A 130 8.69 -12.66 -2.17
C SER A 130 8.66 -11.84 -3.45
N ARG A 131 8.43 -12.53 -4.58
CA ARG A 131 8.47 -11.91 -5.91
C ARG A 131 7.07 -11.57 -6.40
N LEU A 132 6.81 -10.30 -6.70
CA LEU A 132 5.58 -9.82 -7.32
C LEU A 132 5.89 -8.97 -8.57
N ASP A 133 5.40 -9.41 -9.72
CA ASP A 133 5.45 -8.61 -10.95
C ASP A 133 4.10 -7.93 -11.20
N PHE A 134 4.12 -6.78 -11.89
CA PHE A 134 2.93 -6.00 -12.23
C PHE A 134 2.96 -5.56 -13.68
N THR A 135 1.78 -5.44 -14.29
CA THR A 135 1.62 -4.89 -15.65
C THR A 135 0.59 -3.79 -15.60
N LEU A 136 1.03 -2.54 -15.74
CA LEU A 136 0.13 -1.39 -15.72
C LEU A 136 -0.34 -1.04 -17.14
N VAL A 137 -1.59 -0.63 -17.25
CA VAL A 137 -2.24 -0.23 -18.51
C VAL A 137 -2.33 1.29 -18.55
N VAL A 138 -2.02 1.90 -19.71
CA VAL A 138 -2.13 3.35 -19.90
C VAL A 138 -3.59 3.78 -19.78
N VAL A 139 -3.83 4.91 -19.11
CA VAL A 139 -5.15 5.55 -19.09
C VAL A 139 -5.40 6.15 -20.48
N THR A 140 -6.28 5.53 -21.26
CA THR A 140 -6.75 6.08 -22.54
C THR A 140 -8.02 6.88 -22.32
N ALA A 141 -8.07 8.12 -22.81
CA ALA A 141 -9.31 8.88 -22.86
C ALA A 141 -10.32 8.16 -23.76
N GLY A 142 -11.58 8.05 -23.32
CA GLY A 142 -12.68 7.63 -24.17
C GLY A 142 -13.03 8.74 -25.16
N VAL A 143 -13.45 8.37 -26.36
CA VAL A 143 -14.02 9.31 -27.34
C VAL A 143 -15.54 9.31 -27.18
N MET A 144 -16.13 10.47 -26.95
CA MET A 144 -17.58 10.67 -27.02
C MET A 144 -17.90 11.55 -28.22
N GLY A 145 -18.73 11.04 -29.12
CA GLY A 145 -19.20 11.76 -30.30
C GLY A 145 -20.11 10.86 -31.13
N ASN A 146 -21.07 11.47 -31.83
CA ASN A 146 -21.88 10.83 -32.85
C ASN A 146 -22.47 11.89 -33.80
N GLU A 147 -23.35 11.47 -34.69
CA GLU A 147 -24.12 12.29 -35.61
C GLU A 147 -25.18 13.15 -34.90
N VAL A 148 -25.42 14.35 -35.43
CA VAL A 148 -26.55 15.22 -35.08
C VAL A 148 -27.56 15.12 -36.20
N TYR A 149 -28.82 14.84 -35.86
CA TYR A 149 -29.91 14.75 -36.83
C TYR A 149 -30.84 15.96 -36.74
N GLN A 150 -31.57 16.23 -37.81
CA GLN A 150 -32.72 17.12 -37.79
C GLN A 150 -33.88 16.52 -36.98
N LEU A 151 -34.96 17.28 -36.81
CA LEU A 151 -36.17 16.83 -36.10
C LEU A 151 -36.81 15.58 -36.74
N ASP A 152 -36.52 15.30 -38.00
CA ASP A 152 -36.96 14.10 -38.70
C ASP A 152 -36.26 12.81 -38.22
N GLY A 153 -35.16 12.93 -37.46
CA GLY A 153 -34.40 11.80 -36.93
C GLY A 153 -33.62 11.00 -37.98
N VAL A 154 -33.54 11.48 -39.23
CA VAL A 154 -32.91 10.75 -40.34
C VAL A 154 -31.88 11.62 -41.06
N THR A 155 -32.17 12.92 -41.22
CA THR A 155 -31.29 13.82 -41.96
C THR A 155 -30.18 14.34 -41.06
N LEU A 156 -28.93 14.23 -41.49
CA LEU A 156 -27.80 14.81 -40.78
C LEU A 156 -27.85 16.35 -40.78
N LEU A 157 -27.57 16.94 -39.62
CA LEU A 157 -27.56 18.38 -39.41
C LEU A 157 -26.11 18.87 -39.20
N ALA A 158 -25.61 19.64 -40.15
CA ALA A 158 -24.37 20.39 -39.98
C ALA A 158 -24.65 21.64 -39.16
N LEU A 159 -23.98 21.77 -38.01
CA LEU A 159 -24.13 22.92 -37.13
C LEU A 159 -23.05 23.97 -37.44
N GLN A 160 -23.40 25.25 -37.29
CA GLN A 160 -22.45 26.37 -37.37
C GLN A 160 -21.51 26.41 -36.15
N GLU A 161 -21.98 25.87 -35.02
CA GLU A 161 -21.20 25.65 -33.80
C GLU A 161 -21.38 24.20 -33.31
N GLY A 162 -20.31 23.55 -32.89
CA GLY A 162 -20.35 22.14 -32.49
C GLY A 162 -21.11 21.88 -31.17
N PRO A 163 -21.48 20.62 -30.88
CA PRO A 163 -22.15 20.25 -29.63
C PRO A 163 -21.32 20.60 -28.39
N VAL A 164 -21.96 21.17 -27.37
CA VAL A 164 -21.31 21.50 -26.08
C VAL A 164 -21.40 20.31 -25.13
N ILE A 165 -20.26 19.78 -24.72
CA ILE A 165 -20.16 18.70 -23.73
C ILE A 165 -19.92 19.30 -22.35
N ARG A 166 -20.75 18.94 -21.36
CA ARG A 166 -20.57 19.35 -19.96
C ARG A 166 -20.43 18.13 -19.06
N ASN A 167 -19.38 18.11 -18.24
CA ASN A 167 -19.24 17.08 -17.21
C ASN A 167 -20.25 17.34 -16.09
N ARG A 168 -21.22 16.41 -15.92
CA ARG A 168 -22.27 16.54 -14.89
C ARG A 168 -21.75 16.37 -13.46
N ALA A 169 -20.55 15.83 -13.26
CA ALA A 169 -19.96 15.64 -11.92
C ALA A 169 -19.32 16.92 -11.35
N ALA A 170 -19.03 17.93 -12.18
CA ALA A 170 -18.41 19.18 -11.72
C ALA A 170 -19.42 20.19 -11.11
N ALA A 171 -20.72 19.91 -11.17
CA ALA A 171 -21.77 20.85 -10.78
C ALA A 171 -22.28 20.70 -9.32
N LEU A 172 -21.75 19.76 -8.53
CA LEU A 172 -22.27 19.49 -7.16
C LEU A 172 -21.68 20.38 -6.04
N PHE A 173 -20.84 21.37 -6.34
CA PHE A 173 -20.15 22.19 -5.32
C PHE A 173 -20.17 23.71 -5.58
N ALA A 174 -21.22 24.24 -6.20
CA ALA A 174 -21.37 25.69 -6.34
C ALA A 174 -22.83 26.12 -6.20
N GLU A 175 -23.41 25.94 -5.02
CA GLU A 175 -24.65 26.63 -4.66
C GLU A 175 -24.75 26.85 -3.14
N THR A 176 -23.90 27.74 -2.63
CA THR A 176 -24.20 28.61 -1.48
C THR A 176 -23.33 29.86 -1.58
N GLU A 177 -23.92 31.02 -1.30
CA GLU A 177 -23.39 32.39 -1.36
C GLU A 177 -23.47 33.10 -2.73
N ASN A 178 -24.67 33.59 -3.09
CA ASN A 178 -24.98 35.03 -2.99
C ASN A 178 -26.44 35.32 -3.43
N ALA A 179 -27.32 35.55 -2.46
CA ALA A 179 -28.49 36.43 -2.55
C ALA A 179 -28.96 36.76 -1.13
#